data_AF-A0A8T6ZY13-F1
#
_entry.id   AF-A0A8T6ZY13-F1
#
_cell.length_a   1.000
_cell.length_b   1.000
_cell.length_c   1.000
_cell.angle_alpha   90.00
_cell.angle_beta   90.00
_cell.angle_gamma   90.00
#
_symmetry.space_group_name_H-M   'P 1'
#
loop_
_entity.id
_entity.type
_entity.pdbx_description
1 polymer ?
#
loop_
_entity_poly.entity_id
_entity_poly.type
_entity_poly.pdbx_seq_one_letter_code
_entity_poly.pdbx_strand_id
1 'polypeptide(L)'
;MPLSNRATRVHDTPREYRWESLDDSDLQTLKLSSLRLHLRDSLVWPEVERLYADLDRRGLRFRPHCWLSSEWFSPDGVPGIAIPFFVAHPRLRQLERQMMGEVEGGNSQWRLRILRHEAGHAIDTAYGLRRRADWRALFGYASEPYPDKYAVRPASRRYVQHLDYWYAQSHPTEDFAETFAVWLQPRARWRRHYTGWPALKKLEYVDAL
;
A
#
# COMPACT_ATOMS: atom_id res chain seq x y z
N MET A 1 12.90 -20.51 -38.72
CA MET A 1 12.69 -21.40 -37.55
C MET A 1 12.75 -20.55 -36.29
N PRO A 2 11.67 -20.43 -35.49
CA PRO A 2 11.74 -19.70 -34.24
C PRO A 2 12.12 -20.66 -33.10
N LEU A 3 13.18 -20.31 -32.38
CA LEU A 3 13.54 -20.96 -31.13
C LEU A 3 12.50 -20.56 -30.07
N SER A 4 11.66 -21.52 -29.71
CA SER A 4 10.73 -21.44 -28.59
C SER A 4 11.52 -21.42 -27.29
N ASN A 5 11.69 -20.26 -26.68
CA ASN A 5 12.21 -20.15 -25.32
C ASN A 5 11.05 -20.43 -24.35
N ARG A 6 10.80 -21.72 -24.08
CA ARG A 6 9.89 -22.14 -22.99
C ARG A 6 10.57 -21.80 -21.67
N ALA A 7 10.17 -20.68 -21.07
CA ALA A 7 10.42 -20.43 -19.66
C ALA A 7 9.79 -21.57 -18.85
N THR A 8 10.63 -22.44 -18.31
CA THR A 8 10.28 -23.43 -17.29
C THR A 8 9.70 -22.68 -16.09
N ARG A 9 8.39 -22.77 -15.90
CA ARG A 9 7.78 -22.46 -14.60
C ARG A 9 8.30 -23.50 -13.62
N VAL A 10 9.23 -23.10 -12.77
CA VAL A 10 9.54 -23.85 -11.55
C VAL A 10 8.23 -23.84 -10.75
N HIS A 11 7.59 -25.00 -10.67
CA HIS A 11 6.55 -25.22 -9.69
C HIS A 11 7.24 -25.22 -8.33
N ASP A 12 7.27 -24.05 -7.70
CA ASP A 12 7.88 -23.86 -6.39
C ASP A 12 7.02 -24.62 -5.37
N THR A 13 7.57 -25.70 -4.82
CA THR A 13 6.96 -26.36 -3.66
C THR A 13 6.80 -25.32 -2.55
N PRO A 14 5.60 -25.17 -1.95
CA PRO A 14 5.41 -24.24 -0.85
C PRO A 14 6.46 -24.49 0.22
N ARG A 15 7.14 -23.43 0.64
CA ARG A 15 8.18 -23.53 1.67
C ARG A 15 7.51 -23.91 2.98
N GLU A 16 7.73 -25.14 3.44
CA GLU A 16 7.16 -25.62 4.69
C GLU A 16 7.89 -24.98 5.88
N TYR A 17 7.13 -24.33 6.75
CA TYR A 17 7.64 -23.77 7.99
C TYR A 17 7.24 -24.66 9.17
N ARG A 18 8.23 -25.00 10.02
CA ARG A 18 7.99 -25.84 11.23
C ARG A 18 6.95 -25.27 12.18
N TRP A 19 6.76 -23.95 12.18
CA TRP A 19 5.81 -23.28 13.05
C TRP A 19 4.35 -23.37 12.55
N GLU A 20 4.11 -23.89 11.34
CA GLU A 20 2.75 -24.01 10.80
C GLU A 20 1.86 -24.94 11.61
N SER A 21 2.45 -26.00 12.17
CA SER A 21 1.77 -27.00 12.99
C SER A 21 1.69 -26.64 14.46
N LEU A 22 2.28 -25.52 14.89
CA LEU A 22 2.16 -25.07 16.27
C LEU A 22 0.72 -24.60 16.54
N ASP A 23 0.27 -24.80 17.78
CA ASP A 23 -0.96 -24.17 18.24
C ASP A 23 -0.81 -22.65 18.34
N ASP A 24 -1.93 -21.96 18.52
CA ASP A 24 -1.94 -20.49 18.54
C ASP A 24 -1.09 -19.92 19.69
N SER A 25 -1.03 -20.59 20.84
CA SER A 25 -0.27 -20.10 22.01
C SER A 25 1.23 -20.19 21.75
N ASP A 26 1.70 -21.35 21.28
CA ASP A 26 3.11 -21.58 20.99
C ASP A 26 3.60 -20.67 19.86
N LEU A 27 2.78 -20.48 18.81
CA LEU A 27 3.11 -19.61 17.69
C LEU A 27 3.31 -18.15 18.12
N GLN A 28 2.51 -17.65 19.07
CA GLN A 28 2.63 -16.30 19.62
C GLN A 28 3.91 -16.07 20.44
N THR A 29 4.53 -17.13 20.98
CA THR A 29 5.79 -17.00 21.73
C THR A 29 7.01 -16.79 20.83
N LEU A 30 6.87 -17.01 19.52
CA LEU A 30 7.98 -16.91 18.59
C LEU A 30 8.37 -15.45 18.33
N LYS A 31 9.67 -15.21 18.27
CA LYS A 31 10.21 -13.96 17.71
C LYS A 31 9.89 -13.90 16.21
N LEU A 32 9.61 -12.70 15.69
CA LEU A 32 9.37 -12.49 14.26
C LEU A 32 10.49 -13.08 13.38
N SER A 33 11.76 -12.93 13.79
CA SER A 33 12.91 -13.49 13.07
C SER A 33 12.94 -15.02 13.04
N SER A 34 12.33 -15.69 14.02
CA SER A 34 12.19 -17.15 14.06
C SER A 34 11.19 -17.68 13.01
N LEU A 35 10.28 -16.83 12.53
CA LEU A 35 9.37 -17.22 11.45
C LEU A 35 10.11 -17.43 10.12
N ARG A 36 11.28 -16.79 9.95
CA ARG A 36 12.13 -16.88 8.74
C ARG A 36 11.36 -16.64 7.44
N LEU A 37 10.40 -15.71 7.50
CA LEU A 37 9.59 -15.34 6.36
C LEU A 37 10.45 -14.60 5.33
N HIS A 38 10.20 -14.88 4.06
CA HIS A 38 10.81 -14.18 2.95
C HIS A 38 9.71 -13.51 2.13
N LEU A 39 9.78 -12.18 1.98
CA LEU A 39 8.74 -11.41 1.29
C LEU A 39 8.53 -11.88 -0.16
N ARG A 40 9.61 -12.19 -0.88
CA ARG A 40 9.56 -12.62 -2.29
C ARG A 40 8.87 -13.96 -2.50
N ASP A 41 8.89 -14.82 -1.49
CA ASP A 41 8.29 -16.16 -1.54
C ASP A 41 6.90 -16.17 -0.87
N SER A 42 6.39 -14.99 -0.49
CA SER A 42 5.17 -14.85 0.30
C SER A 42 3.92 -14.68 -0.55
N LEU A 43 2.75 -14.85 0.08
CA LEU A 43 1.44 -14.59 -0.55
C LEU A 43 1.24 -13.15 -1.03
N VAL A 44 2.06 -12.20 -0.57
CA VAL A 44 1.92 -10.77 -0.87
C VAL A 44 2.73 -10.39 -2.11
N TRP A 45 3.73 -11.19 -2.48
CA TRP A 45 4.64 -10.86 -3.57
C TRP A 45 3.92 -10.58 -4.92
N PRO A 46 2.89 -11.34 -5.32
CA PRO A 46 2.16 -11.05 -6.55
C PRO A 46 1.52 -9.65 -6.56
N GLU A 47 1.07 -9.14 -5.40
CA GLU A 47 0.53 -7.78 -5.31
C GLU A 47 1.62 -6.71 -5.33
N VAL A 48 2.81 -7.00 -4.77
CA VAL A 48 3.99 -6.12 -4.89
C VAL A 48 4.45 -6.01 -6.35
N GLU A 49 4.53 -7.15 -7.06
CA GLU A 49 4.82 -7.14 -8.50
C GLU A 49 3.77 -6.37 -9.30
N ARG A 50 2.50 -6.49 -8.90
CA ARG A 50 1.42 -5.72 -9.51
C ARG A 50 1.59 -4.22 -9.26
N LEU A 51 1.95 -3.81 -8.05
CA LEU A 51 2.25 -2.41 -7.74
C LEU A 51 3.38 -1.89 -8.64
N TYR A 52 4.48 -2.63 -8.76
CA TYR A 52 5.59 -2.23 -9.62
C TYR A 52 5.18 -2.12 -11.09
N ALA A 53 4.39 -3.07 -11.60
CA ALA A 53 3.84 -2.97 -12.94
C ALA A 53 2.88 -1.78 -13.11
N ASP A 54 2.15 -1.39 -12.07
CA ASP A 54 1.30 -0.21 -12.07
C ASP A 54 2.13 1.09 -12.17
N LEU A 55 3.24 1.18 -11.41
CA LEU A 55 4.19 2.29 -11.46
C LEU A 55 4.89 2.39 -12.82
N ASP A 56 5.39 1.26 -13.34
CA ASP A 56 6.07 1.20 -14.64
C ASP A 56 5.14 1.67 -15.78
N ARG A 57 3.85 1.31 -15.75
CA ARG A 57 2.85 1.75 -16.73
C ARG A 57 2.60 3.27 -16.69
N ARG A 58 2.92 3.93 -15.58
CA ARG A 58 2.87 5.38 -15.42
C ARG A 58 4.22 6.04 -15.72
N GLY A 59 5.24 5.28 -16.16
CA GLY A 59 6.58 5.79 -16.44
C GLY A 59 7.41 6.08 -15.20
N LEU A 60 6.94 5.70 -14.01
CA LEU A 60 7.66 5.91 -12.75
C LEU A 60 8.73 4.82 -12.60
N ARG A 61 10.00 5.23 -12.73
CA ARG A 61 11.16 4.32 -12.58
C ARG A 61 11.46 3.95 -11.12
N PHE A 62 11.01 4.78 -10.18
CA PHE A 62 11.20 4.52 -8.77
C PHE A 62 10.35 3.33 -8.32
N ARG A 63 10.99 2.37 -7.66
CA ARG A 63 10.34 1.20 -7.08
C ARG A 63 10.55 1.22 -5.56
N PRO A 64 9.49 1.43 -4.76
CA PRO A 64 9.60 1.40 -3.32
C PRO A 64 10.24 0.09 -2.84
N HIS A 65 11.21 0.18 -1.94
CA HIS A 65 11.73 -1.03 -1.28
C HIS A 65 10.67 -1.56 -0.32
N CYS A 66 10.36 -2.86 -0.40
CA CYS A 66 9.37 -3.49 0.48
C CYS A 66 10.03 -4.46 1.46
N TRP A 67 9.61 -4.44 2.73
CA TRP A 67 10.08 -5.36 3.79
C TRP A 67 8.94 -5.81 4.70
N LEU A 68 9.18 -6.86 5.49
CA LEU A 68 8.21 -7.36 6.47
C LEU A 68 8.33 -6.59 7.80
N SER A 69 7.19 -6.24 8.39
CA SER A 69 7.05 -5.45 9.62
C SER A 69 5.85 -5.95 10.45
N SER A 70 5.49 -5.25 11.53
CA SER A 70 4.30 -5.51 12.33
C SER A 70 3.02 -4.90 11.74
N GLU A 71 3.13 -3.83 10.95
CA GLU A 71 1.99 -3.09 10.39
C GLU A 71 2.32 -2.52 8.99
N TRP A 72 1.30 -1.97 8.32
CA TRP A 72 1.48 -1.25 7.05
C TRP A 72 1.92 0.18 7.33
N PHE A 73 3.01 0.63 6.71
CA PHE A 73 3.41 2.05 6.69
C PHE A 73 4.54 2.32 5.72
N SER A 74 4.70 3.59 5.34
CA SER A 74 5.89 4.14 4.72
C SER A 74 6.58 5.08 5.72
N PRO A 75 7.73 4.72 6.30
CA PRO A 75 8.39 5.56 7.30
C PRO A 75 8.84 6.90 6.71
N ASP A 76 8.68 7.97 7.48
CA ASP A 76 9.18 9.27 7.07
C ASP A 76 10.70 9.23 6.81
N GLY A 77 11.11 9.78 5.67
CA GLY A 77 12.50 9.81 5.23
C GLY A 77 13.02 8.50 4.63
N VAL A 78 12.24 7.42 4.65
CA VAL A 78 12.58 6.14 4.01
C VAL A 78 11.62 5.89 2.86
N PRO A 79 12.08 5.92 1.59
CA PRO A 79 11.21 5.77 0.44
C PRO A 79 10.93 4.27 0.21
N GLY A 80 10.04 3.69 1.02
CA GLY A 80 9.70 2.27 0.95
C GLY A 80 8.50 1.90 1.79
N ILE A 81 8.10 0.62 1.74
CA ILE A 81 6.83 0.13 2.27
C ILE A 81 7.09 -1.02 3.25
N ALA A 82 6.68 -0.83 4.50
CA ALA A 82 6.55 -1.86 5.50
C ALA A 82 5.26 -2.67 5.25
N ILE A 83 5.38 -3.99 5.25
CA ILE A 83 4.27 -4.92 5.01
C ILE A 83 4.12 -5.82 6.24
N PRO A 84 2.93 -5.93 6.85
CA PRO A 84 2.75 -6.76 8.03
C PRO A 84 3.10 -8.23 7.73
N PHE A 85 3.88 -8.84 8.62
CA PHE A 85 4.32 -10.22 8.44
C PHE A 85 3.16 -11.21 8.42
N PHE A 86 2.06 -10.90 9.10
CA PHE A 86 0.91 -11.78 9.17
C PHE A 86 0.22 -11.96 7.83
N VAL A 87 0.32 -11.01 6.88
CA VAL A 87 -0.26 -11.19 5.53
C VAL A 87 0.57 -12.11 4.63
N ALA A 88 1.81 -12.42 5.02
CA ALA A 88 2.75 -13.20 4.21
C ALA A 88 2.40 -14.70 4.11
N HIS A 89 1.63 -15.24 5.07
CA HIS A 89 1.37 -16.69 5.17
C HIS A 89 -0.06 -17.03 5.65
N PRO A 90 -0.74 -18.07 5.11
CA PRO A 90 -2.11 -18.42 5.52
C PRO A 90 -2.29 -18.63 7.03
N ARG A 91 -1.38 -19.38 7.66
CA ARG A 91 -1.45 -19.70 9.10
C ARG A 91 -1.37 -18.45 9.98
N LEU A 92 -0.56 -17.47 9.59
CA LEU A 92 -0.42 -16.21 10.33
C LEU A 92 -1.64 -15.31 10.13
N ARG A 93 -2.22 -15.29 8.93
CA ARG A 93 -3.51 -14.60 8.67
C ARG A 93 -4.64 -15.20 9.50
N GLN A 94 -4.65 -16.51 9.68
CA GLN A 94 -5.63 -17.18 10.52
C GLN A 94 -5.49 -16.74 11.98
N LEU A 95 -4.26 -16.76 12.52
CA LEU A 95 -3.97 -16.32 13.88
C LEU A 95 -4.38 -14.86 14.10
N GLU A 96 -3.95 -13.97 13.19
CA GLU A 96 -4.30 -12.54 13.23
C GLU A 96 -5.82 -12.34 13.28
N ARG A 97 -6.57 -13.05 12.43
CA ARG A 97 -8.03 -12.98 12.42
C ARG A 97 -8.65 -13.45 13.73
N GLN A 98 -8.11 -14.51 14.33
CA GLN A 98 -8.62 -15.02 15.61
C GLN A 98 -8.39 -14.02 16.74
N MET A 99 -7.25 -13.31 16.73
CA MET A 99 -6.87 -12.37 17.78
C MET A 99 -7.53 -11.00 17.61
N MET A 100 -7.55 -10.47 16.38
CA MET A 100 -7.96 -9.09 16.07
C MET A 100 -9.35 -9.01 15.43
N GLY A 101 -9.98 -10.15 15.11
CA GLY A 101 -11.29 -10.23 14.43
C GLY A 101 -11.20 -10.04 12.91
N GLU A 102 -10.19 -9.33 12.43
CA GLU A 102 -9.94 -9.10 11.02
C GLU A 102 -8.47 -9.25 10.64
N VAL A 103 -8.17 -9.15 9.35
CA VAL A 103 -6.80 -9.12 8.84
C VAL A 103 -6.72 -7.95 7.90
N GLU A 104 -6.08 -6.87 8.32
CA GLU A 104 -5.80 -5.76 7.43
C GLU A 104 -4.92 -6.24 6.28
N GLY A 105 -5.29 -5.94 5.03
CA GLY A 105 -4.65 -6.57 3.88
C GLY A 105 -4.93 -8.08 3.77
N GLY A 106 -6.02 -8.60 4.33
CA GLY A 106 -6.35 -10.02 4.25
C GLY A 106 -6.69 -10.47 2.82
N ASN A 107 -7.38 -9.65 2.03
CA ASN A 107 -7.73 -9.98 0.65
C ASN A 107 -6.83 -9.24 -0.36
N SER A 108 -6.63 -9.82 -1.54
CA SER A 108 -5.74 -9.30 -2.58
C SER A 108 -6.09 -7.88 -3.04
N GLN A 109 -7.39 -7.60 -3.24
CA GLN A 109 -7.85 -6.28 -3.70
C GLN A 109 -7.56 -5.19 -2.67
N TRP A 110 -7.82 -5.48 -1.39
CA TRP A 110 -7.56 -4.57 -0.28
C TRP A 110 -6.05 -4.39 -0.04
N ARG A 111 -5.23 -5.45 -0.10
CA ARG A 111 -3.76 -5.31 -0.09
C ARG A 111 -3.27 -4.37 -1.16
N LEU A 112 -3.79 -4.51 -2.38
CA LEU A 112 -3.39 -3.66 -3.49
C LEU A 112 -3.88 -2.20 -3.31
N ARG A 113 -4.99 -1.96 -2.60
CA ARG A 113 -5.40 -0.60 -2.20
C ARG A 113 -4.36 0.00 -1.24
N ILE A 114 -3.98 -0.72 -0.19
CA ILE A 114 -2.99 -0.26 0.79
C ILE A 114 -1.62 -0.06 0.13
N LEU A 115 -1.12 -1.04 -0.64
CA LEU A 115 0.17 -0.93 -1.33
C LEU A 115 0.28 0.31 -2.24
N ARG A 116 -0.81 0.68 -2.93
CA ARG A 116 -0.83 1.90 -3.75
C ARG A 116 -0.86 3.18 -2.92
N HIS A 117 -1.53 3.14 -1.78
CA HIS A 117 -1.52 4.23 -0.80
C HIS A 117 -0.10 4.45 -0.26
N GLU A 118 0.54 3.38 0.26
CA GLU A 118 1.91 3.46 0.78
C GLU A 118 2.94 3.84 -0.30
N ALA A 119 2.71 3.43 -1.55
CA ALA A 119 3.53 3.89 -2.67
C ALA A 119 3.44 5.41 -2.88
N GLY A 120 2.30 6.03 -2.57
CA GLY A 120 2.15 7.48 -2.58
C GLY A 120 3.09 8.14 -1.58
N HIS A 121 3.09 7.68 -0.33
CA HIS A 121 4.03 8.16 0.71
C HIS A 121 5.49 7.93 0.33
N ALA A 122 5.82 6.75 -0.21
CA ALA A 122 7.18 6.43 -0.63
C ALA A 122 7.66 7.33 -1.78
N ILE A 123 6.79 7.63 -2.76
CA ILE A 123 7.08 8.55 -3.87
C ILE A 123 7.26 9.98 -3.36
N ASP A 124 6.35 10.45 -2.50
CA ASP A 124 6.47 11.77 -1.89
C ASP A 124 7.79 11.91 -1.13
N THR A 125 8.17 10.89 -0.36
CA THR A 125 9.44 10.84 0.37
C THR A 125 10.64 10.86 -0.57
N ALA A 126 10.63 10.04 -1.63
CA ALA A 126 11.74 9.91 -2.57
C ALA A 126 12.05 11.21 -3.32
N TYR A 127 10.99 11.95 -3.71
CA TYR A 127 11.11 13.17 -4.52
C TYR A 127 10.94 14.46 -3.70
N GLY A 128 10.58 14.35 -2.42
CA GLY A 128 10.30 15.47 -1.53
C GLY A 128 9.16 16.36 -2.02
N LEU A 129 8.07 15.75 -2.53
CA LEU A 129 6.96 16.47 -3.17
C LEU A 129 6.26 17.42 -2.19
N ARG A 130 6.09 17.01 -0.94
CA ARG A 130 5.48 17.80 0.15
C ARG A 130 6.16 19.15 0.43
N ARG A 131 7.37 19.37 -0.07
CA ARG A 131 8.10 20.65 0.05
C ARG A 131 7.68 21.68 -0.98
N ARG A 132 7.05 21.27 -2.07
CA ARG A 132 6.66 22.17 -3.17
C ARG A 132 5.53 23.10 -2.74
N ALA A 133 5.53 24.32 -3.26
CA ALA A 133 4.48 25.31 -2.95
C ALA A 133 3.13 24.91 -3.53
N ASP A 134 3.11 24.34 -4.75
CA ASP A 134 1.90 23.85 -5.42
C ASP A 134 1.26 22.67 -4.69
N TRP A 135 2.08 21.74 -4.16
CA TRP A 135 1.62 20.64 -3.31
C TRP A 135 0.90 21.19 -2.07
N ARG A 136 1.54 22.11 -1.34
CA ARG A 136 0.97 22.68 -0.11
C ARG A 136 -0.30 23.47 -0.34
N ALA A 137 -0.42 24.14 -1.50
CA ALA A 137 -1.63 24.83 -1.88
C ALA A 137 -2.83 23.89 -2.11
N LEU A 138 -2.57 22.64 -2.52
CA LEU A 138 -3.62 21.65 -2.83
C LEU A 138 -3.97 20.75 -1.65
N PHE A 139 -2.97 20.31 -0.89
CA PHE A 139 -3.14 19.29 0.17
C PHE A 139 -3.08 19.88 1.59
N GLY A 140 -2.40 21.00 1.80
CA GLY A 140 -2.11 21.55 3.14
C GLY A 140 -0.65 21.40 3.53
N TYR A 141 -0.31 21.64 4.80
CA TYR A 141 1.08 21.50 5.26
C TYR A 141 1.32 20.09 5.81
N ALA A 142 2.30 19.38 5.25
CA ALA A 142 2.70 18.07 5.78
C ALA A 142 3.33 18.13 7.20
N SER A 143 3.63 19.33 7.71
CA SER A 143 4.09 19.56 9.07
C SER A 143 2.96 19.75 10.07
N GLU A 144 1.70 19.64 9.63
CA GLU A 144 0.57 19.64 10.55
C GLU A 144 0.71 18.46 11.53
N PRO A 145 0.35 18.63 12.82
CA PRO A 145 0.31 17.50 13.74
C PRO A 145 -0.74 16.49 13.30
N TYR A 146 -0.41 15.20 13.33
CA TYR A 146 -1.43 14.17 13.16
C TYR A 146 -2.47 14.27 14.28
N PRO A 147 -3.77 14.32 13.95
CA PRO A 147 -4.80 14.39 14.96
C PRO A 147 -4.99 13.02 15.62
N ASP A 148 -5.14 12.99 16.95
CA ASP A 148 -5.50 11.77 17.68
C ASP A 148 -6.84 11.18 17.19
N LYS A 149 -7.76 12.05 16.75
CA LYS A 149 -9.05 11.73 16.15
C LYS A 149 -9.41 12.80 15.11
N TYR A 150 -9.93 12.40 13.96
CA TYR A 150 -10.39 13.33 12.92
C TYR A 150 -11.91 13.26 12.73
N ALA A 151 -12.54 14.43 12.55
CA ALA A 151 -13.96 14.54 12.31
C ALA A 151 -14.27 14.44 10.82
N VAL A 152 -14.79 13.29 10.40
CA VAL A 152 -15.12 13.04 9.00
C VAL A 152 -16.29 13.90 8.53
N ARG A 153 -16.19 14.38 7.29
CA ARG A 153 -17.30 15.02 6.58
C ARG A 153 -17.69 14.14 5.39
N PRO A 154 -18.64 13.20 5.55
CA PRO A 154 -18.95 12.20 4.53
C PRO A 154 -19.37 12.77 3.17
N ALA A 155 -20.08 13.90 3.17
CA ALA A 155 -20.53 14.58 1.96
C ALA A 155 -19.44 15.44 1.28
N SER A 156 -18.23 15.51 1.85
CA SER A 156 -17.15 16.32 1.30
C SER A 156 -16.69 15.77 -0.05
N ARG A 157 -16.70 16.65 -1.06
CA ARG A 157 -16.18 16.36 -2.41
C ARG A 157 -14.72 16.79 -2.60
N ARG A 158 -14.07 17.27 -1.55
CA ARG A 158 -12.69 17.77 -1.61
C ARG A 158 -11.63 16.67 -1.62
N TYR A 159 -12.03 15.44 -1.29
CA TYR A 159 -11.13 14.32 -1.11
C TYR A 159 -11.54 13.19 -2.04
N VAL A 160 -10.56 12.40 -2.46
CA VAL A 160 -10.83 11.13 -3.12
C VAL A 160 -11.34 10.11 -2.10
N GLN A 161 -11.99 9.06 -2.58
CA GLN A 161 -12.40 7.90 -1.79
C GLN A 161 -11.57 6.71 -2.26
N HIS A 162 -10.60 6.27 -1.45
CA HIS A 162 -9.74 5.14 -1.79
C HIS A 162 -9.59 4.10 -0.69
N LEU A 163 -9.24 4.45 0.54
CA LEU A 163 -9.37 3.61 1.72
C LEU A 163 -10.66 3.97 2.48
N ASP A 164 -11.04 3.12 3.43
CA ASP A 164 -12.29 3.27 4.16
C ASP A 164 -12.16 4.40 5.21
N TYR A 165 -13.24 4.70 5.93
CA TYR A 165 -13.29 5.74 6.98
C TYR A 165 -12.91 7.16 6.54
N TRP A 166 -13.00 7.48 5.25
CA TRP A 166 -12.61 8.80 4.71
C TRP A 166 -11.17 9.17 5.03
N TYR A 167 -10.25 8.20 4.92
CA TYR A 167 -8.87 8.34 5.36
C TYR A 167 -8.13 9.54 4.76
N ALA A 168 -8.45 9.93 3.52
CA ALA A 168 -7.93 11.16 2.91
C ALA A 168 -8.19 12.46 3.70
N GLN A 169 -9.12 12.45 4.66
CA GLN A 169 -9.44 13.60 5.53
C GLN A 169 -8.59 13.66 6.81
N SER A 170 -7.79 12.64 7.10
CA SER A 170 -7.07 12.54 8.37
C SER A 170 -5.87 13.49 8.44
N HIS A 171 -5.14 13.68 7.34
CA HIS A 171 -3.94 14.52 7.28
C HIS A 171 -3.59 14.88 5.81
N PRO A 172 -2.91 16.01 5.53
CA PRO A 172 -2.47 16.38 4.17
C PRO A 172 -1.65 15.31 3.43
N THR A 173 -0.80 14.55 4.13
CA THR A 173 -0.04 13.45 3.52
C THR A 173 -0.95 12.28 3.15
N GLU A 174 -1.95 11.96 3.97
CA GLU A 174 -2.92 10.92 3.66
C GLU A 174 -3.79 11.31 2.47
N ASP A 175 -4.21 12.57 2.37
CA ASP A 175 -4.91 13.11 1.21
C ASP A 175 -4.12 12.92 -0.09
N PHE A 176 -2.80 13.18 -0.04
CA PHE A 176 -1.92 12.93 -1.17
C PHE A 176 -1.78 11.44 -1.48
N ALA A 177 -1.51 10.59 -0.49
CA ALA A 177 -1.32 9.16 -0.68
C ALA A 177 -2.59 8.48 -1.25
N GLU A 178 -3.76 8.85 -0.74
CA GLU A 178 -5.05 8.43 -1.26
C GLU A 178 -5.26 8.90 -2.71
N THR A 179 -4.95 10.18 -3.00
CA THR A 179 -5.04 10.74 -4.36
C THR A 179 -4.13 10.01 -5.33
N PHE A 180 -2.88 9.77 -4.94
CA PHE A 180 -1.91 9.01 -5.72
C PHE A 180 -2.41 7.59 -5.99
N ALA A 181 -2.96 6.93 -4.98
CA ALA A 181 -3.47 5.57 -5.11
C ALA A 181 -4.63 5.47 -6.11
N VAL A 182 -5.58 6.41 -6.09
CA VAL A 182 -6.66 6.50 -7.11
C VAL A 182 -6.10 6.75 -8.50
N TRP A 183 -5.15 7.68 -8.62
CA TRP A 183 -4.52 8.01 -9.89
C TRP A 183 -3.77 6.82 -10.48
N LEU A 184 -3.04 6.06 -9.66
CA LEU A 184 -2.19 4.95 -10.11
C LEU A 184 -2.98 3.76 -10.69
N GLN A 185 -4.24 3.58 -10.27
CA GLN A 185 -5.06 2.44 -10.67
C GLN A 185 -5.16 2.28 -12.21
N PRO A 186 -4.92 1.06 -12.75
CA PRO A 186 -5.06 0.79 -14.18
C PRO A 186 -6.48 1.12 -14.65
N ARG A 187 -6.58 1.85 -15.77
CA ARG A 187 -7.86 2.16 -16.43
C ARG A 187 -8.84 2.94 -15.54
N ALA A 188 -8.38 3.53 -14.43
CA ALA A 188 -9.22 4.36 -13.58
C ALA A 188 -9.77 5.53 -14.39
N ARG A 189 -11.09 5.65 -14.42
CA ARG A 189 -11.81 6.76 -15.07
C ARG A 189 -11.97 7.93 -14.10
N TRP A 190 -10.92 8.25 -13.35
CA TRP A 190 -10.97 9.22 -12.25
C TRP A 190 -11.42 10.61 -12.74
N ARG A 191 -11.04 11.02 -13.96
CA ARG A 191 -11.52 12.27 -14.59
C ARG A 191 -13.04 12.34 -14.62
N ARG A 192 -13.69 11.25 -15.04
CA ARG A 192 -15.14 11.12 -15.11
C ARG A 192 -15.76 10.97 -13.71
N HIS A 193 -15.14 10.17 -12.83
CA HIS A 193 -15.68 9.90 -11.51
C HIS A 193 -15.70 11.14 -10.61
N TYR A 194 -14.65 11.96 -10.68
CA TYR A 194 -14.49 13.17 -9.88
C TYR A 194 -14.89 14.45 -10.64
N THR A 195 -15.60 14.35 -11.77
CA THR A 195 -16.07 15.53 -12.50
C THR A 195 -16.91 16.43 -11.58
N GLY A 196 -16.56 17.72 -11.50
CA GLY A 196 -17.21 18.70 -10.64
C GLY A 196 -16.84 18.61 -9.15
N TRP A 197 -15.92 17.73 -8.77
CA TRP A 197 -15.39 17.63 -7.41
C TRP A 197 -14.08 18.41 -7.29
N PRO A 198 -13.85 19.18 -6.21
CA PRO A 198 -12.56 19.82 -5.98
C PRO A 198 -11.38 18.83 -5.92
N ALA A 199 -11.62 17.58 -5.52
CA ALA A 199 -10.62 16.51 -5.54
C ALA A 199 -10.00 16.26 -6.93
N LEU A 200 -10.73 16.58 -8.02
CA LEU A 200 -10.23 16.40 -9.38
C LEU A 200 -8.94 17.20 -9.63
N LYS A 201 -8.83 18.41 -9.05
CA LYS A 201 -7.63 19.24 -9.20
C LYS A 201 -6.37 18.56 -8.63
N LYS A 202 -6.53 17.77 -7.56
CA LYS A 202 -5.43 17.01 -6.94
C LYS A 202 -5.01 15.84 -7.83
N LEU A 203 -5.97 15.17 -8.45
CA LEU A 203 -5.69 14.09 -9.41
C LEU A 203 -5.00 14.63 -10.68
N GLU A 204 -5.44 15.79 -11.17
CA GLU A 204 -4.80 16.48 -12.30
C GLU A 204 -3.39 16.95 -11.96
N TYR A 205 -3.18 17.42 -10.73
CA TYR A 205 -1.85 17.75 -10.22
C TYR A 205 -0.93 16.53 -10.23
N VAL A 206 -1.37 15.39 -9.67
CA VAL A 206 -0.56 14.16 -9.65
C VAL A 206 -0.27 13.65 -11.06
N ASP A 207 -1.21 13.79 -12.02
CA ASP A 207 -1.01 13.38 -13.41
C ASP A 207 0.00 14.26 -14.17
N ALA A 208 0.29 15.47 -13.66
CA ALA A 208 1.19 16.44 -14.29
C ALA A 208 2.58 16.53 -13.62
N LEU A 209 2.83 15.78 -12.54
CA LEU A 209 4.13 15.68 -11.87
C LEU A 209 5.18 14.98 -12.74
#